data_AF-A0AAD7F8E8-F1
#
_entry.id   AF-A0AAD7F8E8-F1
#
_cell.length_a   1.000
_cell.length_b   1.000
_cell.length_c   1.000
_cell.angle_alpha   90.00
_cell.angle_beta   90.00
_cell.angle_gamma   90.00
#
_symmetry.space_group_name_H-M   'P 1'
#
loop_
_entity.id
_entity.type
_entity.pdbx_description
1 polymer ?
#
loop_
_entity_poly.entity_id
_entity_poly.type
_entity_poly.pdbx_seq_one_letter_code
_entity_poly.pdbx_strand_id
1 'polypeptide(L)'
;MNPIRADLRGFHLLKSLIPPLSLTMGPGVSSLLAFMSTGQGFVTRKFLARMRERTHGMVFQTLEEAVKTFEVEEMIRAALPPDPEYKMHNVNVYGQASNHYGLHPTVGGRHLTVEEKFEPMFSDRVQRGYLALLRNLAGHDPTIPGAPRISWLAAHKWVVDAKINGFGPGSLGALQFANNLTLLGVASPPSPVEMAQWISDHQDKGAFRGLQVLGFQLEQKNASPSAVRVAFLCVYAWLDNFLTTDDKLVLDFGPIFVEQLLCKVGRWCRRLNDHAAQKTAKVALSQLADKAFEGARWTSGENLTQFNKWPFPPCTKYKPAVFRKIIESR
;
A
#
# COMPACT_ATOMS: atom_id res chain seq x y z
N MET A 1 -2.96 1.51 -4.13
CA MET A 1 -2.85 2.87 -3.57
C MET A 1 -2.41 3.84 -4.66
N ASN A 2 -3.01 5.03 -4.75
CA ASN A 2 -2.57 6.18 -5.55
C ASN A 2 -2.13 7.24 -4.50
N PRO A 3 -0.99 7.92 -4.61
CA PRO A 3 -0.49 8.83 -3.58
C PRO A 3 -1.11 10.24 -3.73
N ILE A 4 -1.97 10.46 -4.73
CA ILE A 4 -2.90 11.59 -4.78
C ILE A 4 -4.02 11.28 -3.78
N ARG A 5 -4.02 12.03 -2.68
CA ARG A 5 -4.86 11.96 -1.46
C ARG A 5 -6.37 11.85 -1.60
N ALA A 6 -6.98 12.16 -2.74
CA ALA A 6 -8.44 12.36 -2.75
C ALA A 6 -9.25 11.12 -2.36
N ASP A 7 -8.59 9.95 -2.19
CA ASP A 7 -9.01 9.06 -1.13
C ASP A 7 -7.92 8.00 -0.85
N LEU A 8 -7.34 8.01 0.36
CA LEU A 8 -6.84 6.78 1.00
C LEU A 8 -8.02 5.82 1.30
N ARG A 9 -9.00 5.72 0.38
CA ARG A 9 -10.19 4.88 0.38
C ARG A 9 -9.85 3.49 0.88
N GLY A 10 -8.75 2.91 0.41
CA GLY A 10 -8.33 1.57 0.83
C GLY A 10 -8.02 1.47 2.33
N PHE A 11 -7.37 2.49 2.90
CA PHE A 11 -7.08 2.54 4.33
C PHE A 11 -8.33 2.87 5.15
N HIS A 12 -9.10 3.90 4.77
CA HIS A 12 -10.36 4.21 5.44
C HIS A 12 -11.33 3.04 5.39
N LEU A 13 -11.38 2.35 4.27
CA LEU A 13 -12.16 1.13 4.08
C LEU A 13 -11.66 0.02 4.99
N LEU A 14 -10.35 -0.26 5.03
CA LEU A 14 -9.76 -1.23 5.96
C LEU A 14 -10.12 -0.90 7.41
N LYS A 15 -9.90 0.34 7.86
CA LYS A 15 -10.22 0.79 9.23
C LYS A 15 -11.73 0.68 9.53
N SER A 16 -12.59 0.89 8.52
CA SER A 16 -14.04 0.75 8.67
C SER A 16 -14.53 -0.70 8.70
N LEU A 17 -13.71 -1.65 8.22
CA LEU A 17 -14.05 -3.07 8.15
C LEU A 17 -13.42 -3.86 9.28
N ILE A 18 -12.21 -3.48 9.71
CA ILE A 18 -11.47 -4.16 10.77
C ILE A 18 -11.08 -3.10 11.80
N PRO A 19 -11.84 -2.97 12.90
CA PRO A 19 -11.53 -2.03 13.96
C PRO A 19 -10.11 -2.28 14.53
N PRO A 20 -9.37 -1.22 14.91
CA PRO A 20 -8.01 -1.37 15.43
C PRO A 20 -7.90 -2.29 16.66
N LEU A 21 -8.87 -2.24 17.58
CA LEU A 21 -8.91 -3.14 18.74
C LEU A 21 -9.00 -4.62 18.32
N SER A 22 -9.73 -4.95 17.25
CA SER A 22 -9.80 -6.33 16.78
C SER A 22 -8.43 -6.86 16.37
N LEU A 23 -7.55 -6.00 15.82
CA LEU A 23 -6.20 -6.38 15.38
C LEU A 23 -5.23 -6.69 16.51
N THR A 24 -5.61 -6.47 17.77
CA THR A 24 -4.79 -6.89 18.92
C THR A 24 -5.26 -8.22 19.52
N MET A 25 -6.23 -8.87 18.85
CA MET A 25 -6.75 -10.19 19.17
C MET A 25 -6.29 -11.22 18.13
N GLY A 26 -6.29 -12.51 18.51
CA GLY A 26 -5.90 -13.63 17.63
C GLY A 26 -6.70 -13.66 16.32
N PRO A 27 -8.04 -13.67 16.37
CA PRO A 27 -8.86 -13.66 15.14
C PRO A 27 -8.69 -12.39 14.29
N GLY A 28 -8.22 -11.28 14.89
CA GLY A 28 -7.94 -10.04 14.19
C GLY A 28 -6.87 -10.15 13.11
N VAL A 29 -5.77 -10.87 13.39
CA VAL A 29 -4.72 -11.08 12.39
C VAL A 29 -5.21 -11.99 11.26
N SER A 30 -5.99 -13.02 11.58
CA SER A 30 -6.60 -13.91 10.58
C SER A 30 -7.55 -13.14 9.67
N SER A 31 -8.35 -12.24 10.24
CA SER A 31 -9.23 -11.32 9.52
C SER A 31 -8.46 -10.37 8.59
N LEU A 32 -7.36 -9.78 9.07
CA LEU A 32 -6.49 -8.92 8.26
C LEU A 32 -5.84 -9.71 7.11
N LEU A 33 -5.36 -10.93 7.38
CA LEU A 33 -4.77 -11.81 6.37
C LEU A 33 -5.82 -12.25 5.33
N ALA A 34 -7.04 -12.57 5.74
CA ALA A 34 -8.15 -12.89 4.83
C ALA A 34 -8.52 -11.69 3.94
N PHE A 35 -8.60 -10.49 4.52
CA PHE A 35 -8.78 -9.24 3.77
C PHE A 35 -7.65 -9.03 2.76
N MET A 36 -6.41 -9.13 3.18
CA MET A 36 -5.26 -8.88 2.30
C MET A 36 -5.09 -9.95 1.22
N SER A 37 -5.35 -11.21 1.55
CA SER A 37 -5.22 -12.34 0.64
C SER A 37 -6.32 -12.40 -0.43
N THR A 38 -7.30 -11.50 -0.40
CA THR A 38 -8.27 -11.32 -1.49
C THR A 38 -7.97 -10.07 -2.33
N GLY A 39 -6.86 -9.39 -2.04
CA GLY A 39 -6.36 -8.26 -2.81
C GLY A 39 -7.29 -7.05 -2.79
N GLN A 40 -7.96 -6.83 -1.67
CA GLN A 40 -9.00 -5.82 -1.51
C GLN A 40 -8.52 -4.40 -1.89
N GLY A 41 -9.36 -3.66 -2.61
CA GLY A 41 -9.04 -2.34 -3.13
C GLY A 41 -10.23 -1.67 -3.83
N PHE A 42 -9.94 -0.68 -4.70
CA PHE A 42 -11.01 0.08 -5.36
C PHE A 42 -11.96 -0.78 -6.19
N VAL A 43 -11.43 -1.78 -6.89
CA VAL A 43 -12.23 -2.67 -7.75
C VAL A 43 -13.13 -3.62 -6.94
N THR A 44 -12.86 -3.81 -5.66
CA THR A 44 -13.68 -4.64 -4.76
C THR A 44 -14.58 -3.80 -3.85
N ARG A 45 -14.68 -2.48 -4.09
CA ARG A 45 -15.44 -1.54 -3.25
C ARG A 45 -16.91 -1.95 -3.01
N LYS A 46 -17.59 -2.48 -4.04
CA LYS A 46 -19.02 -2.87 -3.94
C LYS A 46 -19.18 -4.07 -3.01
N PHE A 47 -18.31 -5.06 -3.14
CA PHE A 47 -18.25 -6.21 -2.24
C PHE A 47 -18.00 -5.75 -0.80
N LEU A 48 -16.99 -4.91 -0.59
CA LEU A 48 -16.62 -4.42 0.74
C LEU A 48 -17.71 -3.56 1.40
N ALA A 49 -18.43 -2.75 0.63
CA ALA A 49 -19.58 -2.01 1.14
C ALA A 49 -20.69 -2.94 1.64
N ARG A 50 -21.04 -3.99 0.87
CA ARG A 50 -22.01 -5.00 1.29
C ARG A 50 -21.55 -5.77 2.53
N MET A 51 -20.28 -6.16 2.59
CA MET A 51 -19.70 -6.84 3.75
C MET A 51 -19.87 -6.01 5.02
N ARG A 52 -19.58 -4.70 4.93
CA ARG A 52 -19.79 -3.76 6.03
C ARG A 52 -21.23 -3.71 6.50
N GLU A 53 -22.19 -3.69 5.58
CA GLU A 53 -23.62 -3.64 5.88
C GLU A 53 -24.15 -4.94 6.50
N ARG A 54 -23.71 -6.10 6.00
CA ARG A 54 -24.27 -7.41 6.39
C ARG A 54 -23.60 -8.07 7.58
N THR A 55 -22.29 -7.91 7.71
CA THR A 55 -21.48 -8.62 8.70
C THR A 55 -20.82 -7.67 9.70
N HIS A 56 -21.20 -6.38 9.67
CA HIS A 56 -20.63 -5.33 10.50
C HIS A 56 -19.10 -5.18 10.35
N GLY A 57 -18.51 -5.65 9.25
CA GLY A 57 -17.08 -5.53 8.98
C GLY A 57 -16.50 -6.76 8.27
N MET A 58 -15.21 -7.00 8.44
CA MET A 58 -14.51 -8.22 8.05
C MET A 58 -13.74 -8.75 9.24
N VAL A 59 -14.44 -8.93 10.36
CA VAL A 59 -13.87 -9.48 11.60
C VAL A 59 -14.48 -10.85 11.81
N PHE A 60 -13.70 -11.89 11.55
CA PHE A 60 -14.12 -13.27 11.68
C PHE A 60 -13.51 -13.86 12.95
N GLN A 61 -14.33 -14.49 13.79
CA GLN A 61 -13.88 -15.18 15.00
C GLN A 61 -13.33 -16.57 14.69
N THR A 62 -13.85 -17.21 13.64
CA THR A 62 -13.47 -18.58 13.25
C THR A 62 -13.24 -18.70 11.75
N LEU A 63 -12.55 -19.78 11.36
CA LEU A 63 -12.41 -20.16 9.95
C LEU A 63 -13.78 -20.39 9.30
N GLU A 64 -14.68 -21.09 9.99
CA GLU A 64 -16.04 -21.39 9.51
C GLU A 64 -16.81 -20.11 9.17
N GLU A 65 -16.73 -19.10 10.04
CA GLU A 65 -17.38 -17.81 9.81
C GLU A 65 -16.83 -17.13 8.56
N ALA A 66 -15.50 -17.12 8.38
CA ALA A 66 -14.88 -16.55 7.19
C ALA A 66 -15.29 -17.30 5.92
N VAL A 67 -15.20 -18.63 5.92
CA VAL A 67 -15.56 -19.50 4.78
C VAL A 67 -17.03 -19.28 4.40
N LYS A 68 -17.95 -19.44 5.36
CA LYS A 68 -19.38 -19.25 5.16
C LYS A 68 -19.70 -17.88 4.59
N THR A 69 -19.04 -16.84 5.10
CA THR A 69 -19.29 -15.47 4.62
C THR A 69 -18.89 -15.31 3.15
N PHE A 70 -17.69 -15.77 2.77
CA PHE A 70 -17.24 -15.67 1.39
C PHE A 70 -18.04 -16.57 0.43
N GLU A 71 -18.43 -17.77 0.84
CA GLU A 71 -19.26 -18.67 0.03
C GLU A 71 -20.67 -18.11 -0.18
N VAL A 72 -21.31 -17.57 0.87
CA VAL A 72 -22.62 -16.90 0.75
C VAL A 72 -22.53 -15.70 -0.20
N GLU A 73 -21.47 -14.91 -0.13
CA GLU A 73 -21.26 -13.79 -1.06
C GLU A 73 -21.01 -14.26 -2.50
N GLU A 74 -20.35 -15.40 -2.69
CA GLU A 74 -20.19 -16.00 -4.01
C GLU A 74 -21.53 -16.49 -4.58
N MET A 75 -22.35 -17.16 -3.76
CA MET A 75 -23.70 -17.59 -4.14
C MET A 75 -24.58 -16.40 -4.53
N ILE A 76 -24.54 -15.33 -3.75
CA ILE A 76 -25.31 -14.10 -4.05
C ILE A 76 -24.82 -13.47 -5.34
N ARG A 77 -23.50 -13.36 -5.54
CA ARG A 77 -22.95 -12.85 -6.80
C ARG A 77 -23.40 -13.67 -8.00
N ALA A 78 -23.47 -15.00 -7.86
CA ALA A 78 -23.94 -15.89 -8.91
C ALA A 78 -25.44 -15.76 -9.20
N ALA A 79 -26.25 -15.41 -8.19
CA ALA A 79 -27.69 -15.20 -8.32
C ALA A 79 -28.08 -13.81 -8.87
N LEU A 80 -27.19 -12.82 -8.75
CA LEU A 80 -27.40 -11.48 -9.29
C LEU A 80 -27.06 -11.42 -10.79
N PRO A 81 -27.67 -10.50 -11.56
CA PRO A 81 -27.25 -10.22 -12.92
C PRO A 81 -25.74 -9.91 -12.96
N PRO A 82 -25.01 -10.35 -14.01
CA PRO A 82 -23.57 -10.09 -14.12
C PRO A 82 -23.24 -8.59 -13.99
N ASP A 83 -22.62 -8.21 -12.88
CA ASP A 83 -22.09 -6.86 -12.66
C ASP A 83 -20.56 -6.90 -12.81
N PRO A 84 -19.98 -6.38 -13.91
CA PRO A 84 -18.53 -6.36 -14.11
C PRO A 84 -17.79 -5.53 -13.06
N GLU A 85 -18.48 -4.66 -12.33
CA GLU A 85 -17.93 -3.88 -11.22
C GLU A 85 -18.00 -4.61 -9.88
N TYR A 86 -18.73 -5.73 -9.78
CA TYR A 86 -18.80 -6.54 -8.55
C TYR A 86 -17.70 -7.59 -8.53
N LYS A 87 -16.54 -7.23 -7.95
CA LYS A 87 -15.42 -8.15 -7.75
C LYS A 87 -15.21 -8.42 -6.27
N MET A 88 -15.18 -9.71 -5.90
CA MET A 88 -14.88 -10.14 -4.52
C MET A 88 -13.39 -10.17 -4.22
N HIS A 89 -12.55 -10.24 -5.26
CA HIS A 89 -11.11 -10.27 -5.13
C HIS A 89 -10.42 -9.53 -6.29
N ASN A 90 -9.14 -9.22 -6.13
CA ASN A 90 -8.33 -8.60 -7.18
C ASN A 90 -6.91 -9.16 -7.21
N VAL A 91 -6.64 -9.98 -8.24
CA VAL A 91 -5.30 -10.54 -8.48
C VAL A 91 -4.27 -9.48 -8.88
N ASN A 92 -4.70 -8.31 -9.36
CA ASN A 92 -3.83 -7.23 -9.83
C ASN A 92 -3.70 -6.10 -8.79
N VAL A 93 -3.53 -6.48 -7.52
CA VAL A 93 -3.36 -5.54 -6.42
C VAL A 93 -1.87 -5.34 -6.08
N TYR A 94 -1.56 -4.29 -5.32
CA TYR A 94 -0.22 -3.98 -4.82
C TYR A 94 0.86 -3.77 -5.89
N GLY A 95 0.50 -3.68 -7.18
CA GLY A 95 1.41 -3.33 -8.27
C GLY A 95 1.95 -4.51 -9.07
N GLN A 96 1.59 -5.75 -8.72
CA GLN A 96 1.92 -6.94 -9.50
C GLN A 96 0.75 -7.93 -9.48
N ALA A 97 0.57 -8.69 -10.56
CA ALA A 97 -0.39 -9.77 -10.59
C ALA A 97 0.07 -10.89 -9.64
N SER A 98 -0.84 -11.40 -8.81
CA SER A 98 -0.59 -12.61 -8.01
C SER A 98 -1.86 -13.44 -7.89
N ASN A 99 -1.75 -14.70 -8.31
CA ASN A 99 -2.83 -15.67 -8.22
C ASN A 99 -3.24 -15.95 -6.76
N HIS A 100 -2.33 -15.78 -5.80
CA HIS A 100 -2.62 -15.97 -4.38
C HIS A 100 -3.67 -14.99 -3.84
N TYR A 101 -3.92 -13.87 -4.54
CA TYR A 101 -4.99 -12.94 -4.18
C TYR A 101 -6.37 -13.34 -4.73
N GLY A 102 -6.46 -14.38 -5.57
CA GLY A 102 -7.73 -14.94 -6.04
C GLY A 102 -8.49 -15.62 -4.91
N LEU A 103 -9.83 -15.62 -4.93
CA LEU A 103 -10.62 -16.36 -3.94
C LEU A 103 -10.34 -17.88 -4.01
N HIS A 104 -10.15 -18.40 -5.23
CA HIS A 104 -9.78 -19.79 -5.52
C HIS A 104 -8.42 -19.85 -6.23
N PRO A 105 -7.32 -19.60 -5.49
CA PRO A 105 -5.99 -19.55 -6.08
C PRO A 105 -5.61 -20.94 -6.64
N THR A 106 -4.83 -20.95 -7.70
CA THR A 106 -4.24 -22.18 -8.26
C THR A 106 -2.87 -22.43 -7.65
N VAL A 107 -2.68 -23.59 -7.03
CA VAL A 107 -1.42 -24.05 -6.45
C VAL A 107 -1.13 -25.46 -6.97
N GLY A 108 0.03 -25.67 -7.59
CA GLY A 108 0.38 -26.97 -8.17
C GLY A 108 -0.58 -27.47 -9.24
N GLY A 109 -1.21 -26.56 -10.00
CA GLY A 109 -2.21 -26.91 -11.02
C GLY A 109 -3.63 -27.16 -10.49
N ARG A 110 -3.84 -27.11 -9.17
CA ARG A 110 -5.14 -27.32 -8.53
C ARG A 110 -5.72 -26.00 -8.00
N HIS A 111 -7.00 -25.77 -8.23
CA HIS A 111 -7.73 -24.68 -7.56
C HIS A 111 -8.03 -25.05 -6.11
N LEU A 112 -7.67 -24.17 -5.18
CA LEU A 112 -8.02 -24.33 -3.77
C LEU A 112 -9.48 -23.95 -3.52
N THR A 113 -10.12 -24.60 -2.55
CA THR A 113 -11.40 -24.15 -1.98
C THR A 113 -11.19 -22.87 -1.14
N VAL A 114 -12.30 -22.21 -0.76
CA VAL A 114 -12.24 -21.05 0.15
C VAL A 114 -11.64 -21.46 1.50
N GLU A 115 -12.03 -22.64 2.01
CA GLU A 115 -11.52 -23.21 3.24
C GLU A 115 -10.02 -23.48 3.18
N GLU A 116 -9.55 -24.23 2.17
CA GLU A 116 -8.12 -24.55 2.01
C GLU A 116 -7.25 -23.30 1.87
N LYS A 117 -7.80 -22.22 1.29
CA LYS A 117 -7.12 -20.94 1.20
C LYS A 117 -6.97 -20.28 2.57
N PHE A 118 -8.04 -20.24 3.36
CA PHE A 118 -8.07 -19.48 4.62
C PHE A 118 -7.54 -20.27 5.82
N GLU A 119 -7.64 -21.59 5.82
CA GLU A 119 -7.21 -22.45 6.91
C GLU A 119 -5.83 -22.09 7.48
N PRO A 120 -4.76 -21.87 6.67
CA PRO A 120 -3.45 -21.51 7.20
C PRO A 120 -3.46 -20.20 8.00
N MET A 121 -4.29 -19.22 7.59
CA MET A 121 -4.41 -17.89 8.21
C MET A 121 -5.15 -17.94 9.55
N PHE A 122 -6.05 -18.91 9.72
CA PHE A 122 -6.83 -19.10 10.95
C PHE A 122 -6.20 -20.10 11.92
N SER A 123 -5.09 -20.74 11.54
CA SER A 123 -4.40 -21.70 12.41
C SER A 123 -3.97 -21.09 13.75
N ASP A 124 -4.04 -21.90 14.80
CA ASP A 124 -3.56 -21.55 16.13
C ASP A 124 -2.13 -21.03 16.13
N ARG A 125 -1.27 -21.59 15.28
CA ARG A 125 0.13 -21.20 15.16
C ARG A 125 0.25 -19.73 14.74
N VAL A 126 -0.55 -19.31 13.75
CA VAL A 126 -0.57 -17.92 13.27
C VAL A 126 -1.12 -17.00 14.37
N GLN A 127 -2.27 -17.31 14.95
CA GLN A 127 -2.89 -16.46 15.95
C GLN A 127 -2.02 -16.32 17.22
N ARG A 128 -1.52 -17.44 17.77
CA ARG A 128 -0.63 -17.41 18.94
C ARG A 128 0.71 -16.75 18.65
N GLY A 129 1.30 -17.03 17.49
CA GLY A 129 2.54 -16.39 17.07
C GLY A 129 2.40 -14.87 16.94
N TYR A 130 1.26 -14.40 16.46
CA TYR A 130 0.96 -12.97 16.36
C TYR A 130 0.74 -12.32 17.73
N LEU A 131 -0.02 -12.95 18.62
CA LEU A 131 -0.21 -12.43 19.98
C LEU A 131 1.12 -12.36 20.75
N ALA A 132 1.99 -13.36 20.57
CA ALA A 132 3.34 -13.34 21.13
C ALA A 132 4.21 -12.18 20.57
N LEU A 133 4.03 -11.83 19.28
CA LEU A 133 4.67 -10.66 18.68
C LEU A 133 4.18 -9.35 19.31
N LEU A 134 2.87 -9.23 19.55
CA LEU A 134 2.26 -8.02 20.12
C LEU A 134 2.67 -7.76 21.58
N ARG A 135 3.02 -8.82 22.33
CA ARG A 135 3.42 -8.73 23.74
C ARG A 135 2.38 -7.93 24.55
N ASN A 136 2.78 -6.79 25.11
CA ASN A 136 1.95 -5.94 25.96
C ASN A 136 0.78 -5.28 25.22
N LEU A 137 0.81 -5.23 23.88
CA LEU A 137 -0.29 -4.67 23.10
C LEU A 137 -1.44 -5.68 22.90
N ALA A 138 -1.22 -6.97 23.13
CA ALA A 138 -2.24 -8.00 22.93
C ALA A 138 -3.48 -7.71 23.80
N GLY A 139 -4.66 -7.70 23.19
CA GLY A 139 -5.94 -7.40 23.84
C GLY A 139 -6.18 -5.94 24.23
N HIS A 140 -5.31 -5.01 23.84
CA HIS A 140 -5.44 -3.58 24.17
C HIS A 140 -5.71 -2.75 22.93
N ASP A 141 -6.36 -1.59 23.09
CA ASP A 141 -6.64 -0.70 21.96
C ASP A 141 -5.36 0.03 21.50
N PRO A 142 -4.89 -0.18 20.26
CA PRO A 142 -3.67 0.43 19.74
C PRO A 142 -3.82 1.94 19.45
N THR A 143 -5.05 2.47 19.52
CA THR A 143 -5.32 3.89 19.29
C THR A 143 -5.12 4.75 20.53
N ILE A 144 -4.97 4.13 21.71
CA ILE A 144 -4.69 4.85 22.96
C ILE A 144 -3.32 5.55 22.87
N PRO A 145 -3.24 6.86 23.17
CA PRO A 145 -1.96 7.58 23.20
C PRO A 145 -0.94 6.88 24.11
N GLY A 146 0.26 6.62 23.58
CA GLY A 146 1.34 5.95 24.32
C GLY A 146 1.24 4.41 24.36
N ALA A 147 0.24 3.79 23.72
CA ALA A 147 0.18 2.33 23.60
C ALA A 147 1.48 1.78 22.98
N PRO A 148 2.04 0.67 23.53
CA PRO A 148 3.27 0.09 23.00
C PRO A 148 3.02 -0.42 21.58
N ARG A 149 3.94 -0.12 20.65
CA ARG A 149 3.84 -0.56 19.25
C ARG A 149 4.98 -1.51 18.91
N ILE A 150 4.69 -2.52 18.11
CA ILE A 150 5.74 -3.36 17.52
C ILE A 150 6.48 -2.56 16.43
N SER A 151 7.72 -2.91 16.12
CA SER A 151 8.40 -2.27 14.98
C SER A 151 7.83 -2.77 13.67
N TRP A 152 7.87 -1.92 12.65
CA TRP A 152 7.53 -2.29 11.26
C TRP A 152 8.31 -3.52 10.79
N LEU A 153 9.61 -3.58 11.09
CA LEU A 153 10.47 -4.70 10.73
C LEU A 153 10.06 -6.01 11.41
N ALA A 154 9.63 -5.96 12.69
CA ALA A 154 9.15 -7.13 13.40
C ALA A 154 7.85 -7.66 12.79
N ALA A 155 6.92 -6.77 12.43
CA ALA A 155 5.69 -7.13 11.70
C ALA A 155 6.00 -7.79 10.34
N HIS A 156 6.89 -7.18 9.56
CA HIS A 156 7.31 -7.71 8.26
C HIS A 156 7.98 -9.08 8.39
N LYS A 157 8.93 -9.23 9.32
CA LYS A 157 9.61 -10.51 9.57
C LYS A 157 8.62 -11.59 9.99
N TRP A 158 7.72 -11.27 10.91
CA TRP A 158 6.74 -12.23 11.41
C TRP A 158 5.85 -12.79 10.29
N VAL A 159 5.30 -11.94 9.42
CA VAL A 159 4.37 -12.42 8.38
C VAL A 159 5.07 -13.29 7.34
N VAL A 160 6.35 -13.02 7.07
CA VAL A 160 7.20 -13.88 6.23
C VAL A 160 7.45 -15.22 6.92
N ASP A 161 7.81 -15.21 8.21
CA ASP A 161 8.09 -16.41 9.00
C ASP A 161 6.84 -17.26 9.27
N ALA A 162 5.64 -16.67 9.15
CA ALA A 162 4.37 -17.36 9.21
C ALA A 162 4.16 -18.32 8.02
N LYS A 163 4.92 -18.16 6.92
CA LYS A 163 4.88 -19.01 5.71
C LYS A 163 3.48 -19.10 5.09
N ILE A 164 2.75 -17.99 5.08
CA ILE A 164 1.43 -17.89 4.45
C ILE A 164 1.61 -17.55 2.96
N ASN A 165 0.93 -18.28 2.08
CA ASN A 165 0.98 -18.03 0.64
C ASN A 165 0.60 -16.58 0.30
N GLY A 166 1.40 -15.94 -0.58
CA GLY A 166 1.26 -14.52 -0.91
C GLY A 166 2.02 -13.56 0.03
N PHE A 167 2.51 -14.03 1.17
CA PHE A 167 3.24 -13.23 2.17
C PHE A 167 4.70 -13.68 2.38
N GLY A 168 5.27 -14.37 1.39
CA GLY A 168 6.66 -14.85 1.45
C GLY A 168 7.73 -13.74 1.36
N PRO A 169 9.02 -14.12 1.42
CA PRO A 169 10.14 -13.20 1.29
C PRO A 169 10.04 -12.36 0.00
N GLY A 170 10.19 -11.04 0.14
CA GLY A 170 10.10 -10.08 -0.96
C GLY A 170 8.76 -9.94 -1.65
N SER A 171 7.69 -10.52 -1.08
CA SER A 171 6.35 -10.28 -1.55
C SER A 171 5.88 -8.87 -1.16
N LEU A 172 5.13 -8.23 -2.07
CA LEU A 172 4.44 -6.99 -1.75
C LEU A 172 3.33 -7.22 -0.70
N GLY A 173 2.83 -8.44 -0.56
CA GLY A 173 1.88 -8.80 0.51
C GLY A 173 2.50 -8.60 1.89
N ALA A 174 3.74 -9.05 2.11
CA ALA A 174 4.44 -8.88 3.38
C ALA A 174 4.73 -7.40 3.70
N LEU A 175 5.20 -6.63 2.72
CA LEU A 175 5.35 -5.17 2.84
C LEU A 175 4.04 -4.50 3.24
N GLN A 176 2.95 -4.81 2.54
CA GLN A 176 1.65 -4.19 2.75
C GLN A 176 1.04 -4.61 4.09
N PHE A 177 1.37 -5.79 4.61
CA PHE A 177 0.93 -6.24 5.93
C PHE A 177 1.52 -5.33 7.02
N ALA A 178 2.85 -5.13 6.99
CA ALA A 178 3.51 -4.23 7.93
C ALA A 178 3.04 -2.77 7.79
N ASN A 179 2.80 -2.31 6.56
CA ASN A 179 2.23 -0.98 6.31
C ASN A 179 0.82 -0.84 6.89
N ASN A 180 -0.06 -1.84 6.70
CA ASN A 180 -1.41 -1.80 7.24
C ASN A 180 -1.41 -1.77 8.78
N LEU A 181 -0.55 -2.55 9.44
CA LEU A 181 -0.40 -2.49 10.90
C LEU A 181 0.11 -1.13 11.37
N THR A 182 0.97 -0.48 10.60
CA THR A 182 1.44 0.89 10.90
C THR A 182 0.29 1.89 10.82
N LEU A 183 -0.45 1.87 9.71
CA LEU A 183 -1.57 2.78 9.48
C LEU A 183 -2.70 2.58 10.50
N LEU A 184 -2.85 1.36 11.04
CA LEU A 184 -3.84 1.02 12.07
C LEU A 184 -3.33 1.23 13.50
N GLY A 185 -2.11 1.75 13.67
CA GLY A 185 -1.53 2.10 14.96
C GLY A 185 -0.93 0.94 15.76
N VAL A 186 -0.93 -0.27 15.21
CA VAL A 186 -0.38 -1.48 15.86
C VAL A 186 1.15 -1.51 15.78
N ALA A 187 1.71 -1.04 14.65
CA ALA A 187 3.14 -0.95 14.44
C ALA A 187 3.62 0.51 14.38
N SER A 188 4.85 0.75 14.80
CA SER A 188 5.56 2.01 14.53
C SER A 188 5.96 2.05 13.05
N PRO A 189 5.96 3.24 12.41
CA PRO A 189 6.40 3.36 11.04
C PRO A 189 7.88 2.96 10.89
N PRO A 190 8.28 2.46 9.71
CA PRO A 190 9.68 2.19 9.43
C PRO A 190 10.44 3.52 9.41
N SER A 191 11.70 3.48 9.84
CA SER A 191 12.64 4.56 9.59
C SER A 191 12.94 4.69 8.09
N PRO A 192 13.43 5.86 7.63
CA PRO A 192 13.89 6.01 6.25
C PRO A 192 14.97 5.00 5.86
N VAL A 193 15.80 4.57 6.83
CA VAL A 193 16.88 3.60 6.62
C VAL A 193 16.31 2.20 6.41
N GLU A 194 15.36 1.76 7.23
CA GLU A 194 14.71 0.44 7.07
C GLU A 194 13.97 0.34 5.74
N MET A 195 13.23 1.39 5.36
CA MET A 195 12.54 1.41 4.08
C MET A 195 13.52 1.39 2.90
N ALA A 196 14.61 2.15 2.97
CA ALA A 196 15.63 2.13 1.93
C ALA A 196 16.35 0.78 1.82
N GLN A 197 16.61 0.12 2.95
CA GLN A 197 17.15 -1.24 2.97
C GLN A 197 16.18 -2.22 2.29
N TRP A 198 14.89 -2.15 2.62
CA TRP A 198 13.89 -2.98 1.95
C TRP A 198 13.87 -2.72 0.42
N ILE A 199 13.95 -1.47 -0.03
CA ILE A 199 14.03 -1.15 -1.47
C ILE A 199 15.31 -1.71 -2.10
N SER A 200 16.43 -1.67 -1.38
CA SER A 200 17.70 -2.25 -1.83
C SER A 200 17.63 -3.76 -1.99
N ASP A 201 16.95 -4.45 -1.07
CA ASP A 201 16.80 -5.91 -1.10
C ASP A 201 15.81 -6.37 -2.20
N HIS A 202 14.99 -5.46 -2.71
CA HIS A 202 13.91 -5.74 -3.67
C HIS A 202 14.00 -4.83 -4.91
N GLN A 203 15.16 -4.85 -5.58
CA GLN A 203 15.46 -3.99 -6.74
C GLN A 203 14.56 -4.25 -7.96
N ASP A 204 13.83 -5.36 -7.99
CA ASP A 204 12.84 -5.68 -9.01
C ASP A 204 11.49 -4.93 -8.82
N LYS A 205 11.32 -4.21 -7.71
CA LYS A 205 10.06 -3.52 -7.39
C LYS A 205 10.02 -2.07 -7.87
N GLY A 206 8.80 -1.53 -7.87
CA GLY A 206 8.51 -0.22 -8.44
C GLY A 206 9.25 0.94 -7.77
N ALA A 207 9.53 0.88 -6.47
CA ALA A 207 10.19 1.95 -5.74
C ALA A 207 11.65 2.13 -6.19
N PHE A 208 12.38 1.02 -6.36
CA PHE A 208 13.74 1.02 -6.92
C PHE A 208 13.74 1.60 -8.34
N ARG A 209 12.82 1.13 -9.19
CA ARG A 209 12.65 1.70 -10.54
C ARG A 209 12.29 3.18 -10.49
N GLY A 210 11.51 3.61 -9.51
CA GLY A 210 11.16 5.01 -9.26
C GLY A 210 12.41 5.87 -9.06
N LEU A 211 13.36 5.43 -8.23
CA LEU A 211 14.64 6.12 -8.05
C LEU A 211 15.42 6.24 -9.36
N GLN A 212 15.50 5.18 -10.17
CA GLN A 212 16.13 5.26 -11.48
C GLN A 212 15.45 6.28 -12.41
N VAL A 213 14.11 6.31 -12.42
CA VAL A 213 13.33 7.25 -13.23
C VAL A 213 13.56 8.70 -12.79
N LEU A 214 13.82 8.93 -11.50
CA LEU A 214 14.20 10.24 -10.96
C LEU A 214 15.64 10.66 -11.34
N GLY A 215 16.42 9.79 -11.99
CA GLY A 215 17.75 10.11 -12.51
C GLY A 215 18.91 9.66 -11.62
N PHE A 216 18.64 8.94 -10.53
CA PHE A 216 19.70 8.30 -9.75
C PHE A 216 20.37 7.20 -10.57
N GLN A 217 21.70 7.23 -10.63
CA GLN A 217 22.50 6.25 -11.36
C GLN A 217 22.65 4.97 -10.53
N LEU A 218 21.56 4.20 -10.44
CA LEU A 218 21.53 2.90 -9.79
C LEU A 218 21.59 1.82 -10.87
N GLU A 219 22.71 1.09 -10.93
CA GLU A 219 22.87 -0.03 -11.87
C GLU A 219 21.79 -1.08 -11.65
N GLN A 220 21.24 -1.64 -12.74
CA GLN A 220 20.24 -2.69 -12.63
C GLN A 220 20.85 -3.94 -12.00
N LYS A 221 20.20 -4.45 -10.94
CA LYS A 221 20.49 -5.70 -10.23
C LYS A 221 21.77 -5.76 -9.39
N ASN A 222 22.58 -4.69 -9.36
CA ASN A 222 23.82 -4.63 -8.57
C ASN A 222 24.02 -3.28 -7.85
N ALA A 223 22.96 -2.48 -7.71
CA ALA A 223 23.10 -1.23 -6.96
C ALA A 223 23.51 -1.52 -5.51
N SER A 224 24.58 -0.88 -5.05
CA SER A 224 25.03 -0.99 -3.67
C SER A 224 23.92 -0.53 -2.71
N PRO A 225 23.68 -1.24 -1.58
CA PRO A 225 22.71 -0.79 -0.57
C PRO A 225 22.93 0.64 -0.10
N SER A 226 24.19 1.08 0.01
CA SER A 226 24.53 2.47 0.35
C SER A 226 24.04 3.46 -0.70
N ALA A 227 24.14 3.13 -2.00
CA ALA A 227 23.67 4.00 -3.08
C ALA A 227 22.14 4.13 -3.08
N VAL A 228 21.43 3.02 -2.88
CA VAL A 228 19.96 3.02 -2.75
C VAL A 228 19.53 3.83 -1.52
N ARG A 229 20.23 3.67 -0.40
CA ARG A 229 19.99 4.43 0.83
C ARG A 229 20.15 5.93 0.64
N VAL A 230 21.26 6.37 0.03
CA VAL A 230 21.48 7.79 -0.27
C VAL A 230 20.38 8.31 -1.19
N ALA A 231 20.05 7.57 -2.26
CA ALA A 231 19.02 7.99 -3.20
C ALA A 231 17.65 8.18 -2.53
N PHE A 232 17.22 7.20 -1.72
CA PHE A 232 15.98 7.28 -0.98
C PHE A 232 15.98 8.44 0.02
N LEU A 233 17.06 8.60 0.80
CA LEU A 233 17.19 9.68 1.79
C LEU A 233 17.18 11.06 1.14
N CYS A 234 17.78 11.23 -0.05
CA CYS A 234 17.71 12.48 -0.79
C CYS A 234 16.26 12.83 -1.18
N VAL A 235 15.50 11.85 -1.67
CA VAL A 235 14.07 12.07 -2.00
C VAL A 235 13.26 12.37 -0.75
N TYR A 236 13.47 11.59 0.32
CA TYR A 236 12.79 11.79 1.61
C TYR A 236 13.06 13.17 2.18
N ALA A 237 14.33 13.57 2.31
CA ALA A 237 14.71 14.87 2.86
C ALA A 237 14.26 16.03 1.98
N TRP A 238 14.22 15.85 0.66
CA TRP A 238 13.65 16.86 -0.24
C TRP A 238 12.16 17.04 0.04
N LEU A 239 11.37 15.97 0.09
CA LEU A 239 9.94 16.07 0.42
C LEU A 239 9.73 16.66 1.81
N ASP A 240 10.53 16.25 2.79
CA ASP A 240 10.42 16.77 4.16
C ASP A 240 10.70 18.28 4.24
N ASN A 241 11.65 18.79 3.46
CA ASN A 241 11.97 20.23 3.44
C ASN A 241 10.93 21.07 2.69
N PHE A 242 10.26 20.51 1.68
CA PHE A 242 9.37 21.27 0.79
C PHE A 242 7.88 21.08 1.08
N LEU A 243 7.48 20.02 1.77
CA LEU A 243 6.11 19.85 2.24
C LEU A 243 5.88 20.68 3.50
N THR A 244 4.75 21.39 3.55
CA THR A 244 4.31 22.07 4.77
C THR A 244 3.86 21.08 5.84
N THR A 245 3.67 21.54 7.08
CA THR A 245 3.14 20.68 8.15
C THR A 245 1.77 20.11 7.79
N ASP A 246 0.86 20.91 7.24
CA ASP A 246 -0.47 20.45 6.80
C ASP A 246 -0.37 19.41 5.68
N ASP A 247 0.59 19.60 4.78
CA ASP A 247 0.93 18.61 3.75
C ASP A 247 1.47 17.32 4.33
N LYS A 248 2.30 17.38 5.36
CA LYS A 248 2.78 16.16 5.98
C LYS A 248 1.64 15.44 6.68
N LEU A 249 0.79 16.16 7.39
CA LEU A 249 -0.35 15.62 8.12
C LEU A 249 -1.35 14.91 7.20
N VAL A 250 -1.86 15.61 6.18
CA VAL A 250 -2.91 15.00 5.35
C VAL A 250 -2.32 13.92 4.41
N LEU A 251 -0.98 13.86 4.17
CA LEU A 251 -0.32 12.88 3.27
C LEU A 251 0.06 11.65 4.07
N ASP A 252 -0.01 11.73 5.40
CA ASP A 252 0.65 10.82 6.32
C ASP A 252 2.13 10.66 5.91
N PHE A 253 2.83 11.80 5.79
CA PHE A 253 4.18 11.84 5.27
C PHE A 253 5.12 11.04 6.16
N GLY A 254 5.83 10.10 5.53
CA GLY A 254 6.80 9.24 6.15
C GLY A 254 7.39 8.27 5.12
N PRO A 255 8.23 7.32 5.54
CA PRO A 255 8.93 6.43 4.61
C PRO A 255 7.98 5.56 3.77
N ILE A 256 6.84 5.13 4.33
CA ILE A 256 5.79 4.42 3.59
C ILE A 256 5.24 5.28 2.46
N PHE A 257 4.94 6.56 2.72
CA PHE A 257 4.48 7.49 1.69
C PHE A 257 5.49 7.63 0.55
N VAL A 258 6.78 7.81 0.88
CA VAL A 258 7.85 7.98 -0.11
C VAL A 258 8.05 6.72 -0.96
N GLU A 259 8.03 5.52 -0.35
CA GLU A 259 8.05 4.25 -1.10
C GLU A 259 6.89 4.19 -2.11
N GLN A 260 5.68 4.47 -1.64
CA GLN A 260 4.49 4.41 -2.49
C GLN A 260 4.49 5.45 -3.61
N LEU A 261 5.06 6.63 -3.34
CA LEU A 261 5.29 7.67 -4.33
C LEU A 261 6.22 7.13 -5.43
N LEU A 262 7.40 6.65 -5.05
CA LEU A 262 8.42 6.11 -5.96
C LEU A 262 7.87 4.98 -6.83
N CYS A 263 7.08 4.07 -6.24
CA CYS A 263 6.38 2.99 -6.93
C CYS A 263 5.43 3.41 -8.06
N LYS A 264 5.14 4.71 -8.20
CA LYS A 264 4.18 5.25 -9.17
C LYS A 264 4.79 6.31 -10.08
N VAL A 265 5.96 6.85 -9.75
CA VAL A 265 6.68 7.82 -10.60
C VAL A 265 6.76 7.32 -12.05
N GLY A 266 7.23 6.10 -12.28
CA GLY A 266 7.33 5.53 -13.63
C GLY A 266 5.98 5.34 -14.35
N ARG A 267 4.87 5.16 -13.62
CA ARG A 267 3.52 5.11 -14.21
C ARG A 267 3.04 6.49 -14.64
N TRP A 268 3.33 7.52 -13.85
CA TRP A 268 2.98 8.88 -14.22
C TRP A 268 3.80 9.37 -15.40
N CYS A 269 5.12 9.18 -15.39
CA CYS A 269 5.97 9.52 -16.53
C CYS A 269 5.44 8.90 -17.83
N ARG A 270 5.05 7.62 -17.81
CA ARG A 270 4.43 6.96 -18.97
C ARG A 270 3.11 7.60 -19.38
N ARG A 271 2.16 7.78 -18.45
CA ARG A 271 0.88 8.45 -18.78
C ARG A 271 1.09 9.83 -19.38
N LEU A 272 2.00 10.62 -18.85
CA LEU A 272 2.34 11.94 -19.36
C LEU A 272 2.93 11.87 -20.78
N ASN A 273 3.76 10.88 -21.06
CA ASN A 273 4.32 10.63 -22.38
C ASN A 273 3.30 10.07 -23.37
N ASP A 274 2.37 9.22 -22.94
CA ASP A 274 1.30 8.68 -23.77
C ASP A 274 0.29 9.79 -24.13
N HIS A 275 -0.04 10.66 -23.17
CA HIS A 275 -0.76 11.91 -23.42
C HIS A 275 0.05 12.90 -24.27
N ALA A 276 1.38 12.76 -24.35
CA ALA A 276 2.21 13.54 -25.27
C ALA A 276 2.10 13.09 -26.73
N ALA A 277 1.71 11.83 -26.98
CA ALA A 277 1.44 11.30 -28.32
C ALA A 277 0.05 11.73 -28.83
N GLN A 278 -0.89 12.00 -27.93
CA GLN A 278 -2.19 12.62 -28.24
C GLN A 278 -2.05 14.15 -28.15
N LYS A 279 -1.78 14.83 -29.28
CA LYS A 279 -1.43 16.27 -29.38
C LYS A 279 -2.28 17.24 -28.54
N THR A 280 -3.52 16.92 -28.19
CA THR A 280 -4.43 17.72 -27.36
C THR A 280 -4.17 17.64 -25.85
N ALA A 281 -3.61 16.54 -25.33
CA ALA A 281 -3.43 16.34 -23.88
C ALA A 281 -2.08 16.84 -23.35
N LYS A 282 -1.02 16.84 -24.18
CA LYS A 282 0.30 17.40 -23.84
C LYS A 282 0.23 18.88 -23.47
N VAL A 283 -0.52 19.62 -24.28
CA VAL A 283 -0.79 21.05 -24.12
C VAL A 283 -1.56 21.27 -22.82
N ALA A 284 -2.57 20.44 -22.53
CA ALA A 284 -3.35 20.56 -21.30
C ALA A 284 -2.54 20.26 -20.03
N LEU A 285 -1.77 19.18 -19.95
CA LEU A 285 -1.07 18.78 -18.71
C LEU A 285 0.19 19.61 -18.42
N SER A 286 0.97 19.99 -19.43
CA SER A 286 2.11 20.90 -19.22
C SER A 286 1.63 22.32 -18.94
N GLN A 287 0.61 22.83 -19.65
CA GLN A 287 0.04 24.14 -19.33
C GLN A 287 -0.73 24.15 -18.01
N LEU A 288 -1.31 23.03 -17.56
CA LEU A 288 -1.91 22.92 -16.22
C LEU A 288 -0.84 22.89 -15.13
N ALA A 289 0.31 22.24 -15.39
CA ALA A 289 1.47 22.35 -14.50
C ALA A 289 2.00 23.79 -14.51
N ASP A 290 2.35 24.33 -15.67
CA ASP A 290 2.91 25.67 -15.84
C ASP A 290 1.95 26.76 -15.29
N LYS A 291 0.63 26.69 -15.53
CA LYS A 291 -0.37 27.59 -14.89
C LYS A 291 -0.52 27.38 -13.38
N ALA A 292 -0.34 26.16 -12.89
CA ALA A 292 -0.32 25.90 -11.45
C ALA A 292 1.00 26.36 -10.79
N PHE A 293 2.01 26.77 -11.58
CA PHE A 293 3.32 27.21 -11.09
C PHE A 293 3.70 28.65 -11.49
N GLU A 294 3.01 29.27 -12.46
CA GLU A 294 3.16 30.69 -12.80
C GLU A 294 2.51 31.55 -11.70
N GLY A 295 3.33 31.95 -10.72
CA GLY A 295 2.94 32.88 -9.66
C GLY A 295 2.13 32.28 -8.51
N ALA A 296 1.75 31.00 -8.58
CA ALA A 296 1.01 30.35 -7.51
C ALA A 296 1.92 29.92 -6.36
N ARG A 297 1.72 30.52 -5.18
CA ARG A 297 2.10 29.88 -3.92
C ARG A 297 1.24 28.62 -3.78
N TRP A 298 1.90 27.47 -3.64
CA TRP A 298 1.21 26.24 -3.25
C TRP A 298 0.32 26.54 -2.04
N THR A 299 -0.98 26.28 -2.16
CA THR A 299 -1.97 26.57 -1.12
C THR A 299 -2.47 25.25 -0.54
N SER A 300 -2.41 25.14 0.79
CA SER A 300 -2.83 23.96 1.54
C SER A 300 -4.24 23.52 1.16
N GLY A 301 -4.41 22.22 0.84
CA GLY A 301 -5.71 21.60 0.59
C GLY A 301 -6.32 21.77 -0.82
N GLU A 302 -5.73 22.53 -1.73
CA GLU A 302 -6.31 22.72 -3.09
C GLU A 302 -6.39 21.43 -3.93
N ASN A 303 -5.52 20.46 -3.68
CA ASN A 303 -5.51 19.15 -4.33
C ASN A 303 -6.64 18.22 -3.84
N LEU A 304 -7.39 18.60 -2.80
CA LEU A 304 -8.56 17.86 -2.30
C LEU A 304 -9.81 18.08 -3.15
N THR A 305 -9.90 19.22 -3.88
CA THR A 305 -11.13 19.63 -4.59
C THR A 305 -11.01 19.60 -6.12
N GLN A 306 -9.80 19.43 -6.66
CA GLN A 306 -9.55 19.47 -8.12
C GLN A 306 -8.77 18.24 -8.60
N PHE A 307 -9.47 17.27 -9.18
CA PHE A 307 -8.92 15.99 -9.65
C PHE A 307 -7.96 16.09 -10.85
N ASN A 308 -7.85 17.27 -11.46
CA ASN A 308 -6.91 17.57 -12.56
C ASN A 308 -5.59 18.20 -12.07
N LYS A 309 -5.44 18.51 -10.78
CA LYS A 309 -4.21 19.05 -10.20
C LYS A 309 -3.24 17.95 -9.80
N TRP A 310 -1.94 18.23 -9.92
CA TRP A 310 -0.85 17.31 -9.65
C TRP A 310 -0.74 16.94 -8.15
N PRO A 311 -0.37 15.69 -7.78
CA PRO A 311 -0.21 15.27 -6.38
C PRO A 311 0.87 16.02 -5.58
N PHE A 312 1.86 16.56 -6.29
CA PHE A 312 3.05 17.23 -5.75
C PHE A 312 3.57 18.18 -6.84
N PRO A 313 4.38 19.20 -6.50
CA PRO A 313 4.97 20.06 -7.51
C PRO A 313 5.98 19.30 -8.37
N PRO A 314 5.71 19.07 -9.67
CA PRO A 314 6.78 18.70 -10.59
C PRO A 314 7.51 19.99 -10.95
N CYS A 315 8.79 20.09 -10.58
CA CYS A 315 9.62 21.18 -11.08
C CYS A 315 9.60 21.12 -12.62
N THR A 316 9.19 22.23 -13.25
CA THR A 316 8.93 22.41 -14.70
C THR A 316 10.15 22.19 -15.60
N LYS A 317 11.28 21.77 -15.02
CA LYS A 317 12.48 21.32 -15.73
C LYS A 317 12.92 19.97 -15.17
N TYR A 318 12.15 18.91 -15.41
CA TYR A 318 12.62 17.53 -15.21
C TYR A 318 13.71 17.21 -16.26
N LYS A 319 14.92 17.75 -16.03
CA LYS A 319 16.17 17.22 -16.56
C LYS A 319 16.82 16.46 -15.40
N PRO A 320 17.36 15.24 -15.60
CA PRO A 320 18.18 14.53 -14.60
C PRO A 320 19.25 15.42 -13.92
N ALA A 321 19.66 16.49 -14.60
CA ALA A 321 20.57 17.52 -14.10
C ALA A 321 20.08 18.34 -12.88
N VAL A 322 18.78 18.42 -12.56
CA VAL A 322 18.33 19.17 -11.36
C VAL A 322 18.64 18.40 -10.08
N PHE A 323 18.42 17.08 -10.09
CA PHE A 323 18.85 16.23 -8.99
C PHE A 323 20.38 16.21 -8.88
N ARG A 324 21.07 16.23 -10.03
CA ARG A 324 22.53 16.36 -10.10
C ARG A 324 23.04 17.68 -9.50
N LYS A 325 22.42 18.82 -9.84
CA LYS A 325 22.75 20.14 -9.25
C LYS A 325 22.48 20.23 -7.75
N ILE A 326 21.48 19.53 -7.22
CA ILE A 326 21.18 19.48 -5.78
C ILE A 326 22.19 18.60 -5.03
N ILE A 327 22.68 17.52 -5.67
CA ILE A 327 23.80 16.71 -5.16
C ILE A 327 25.13 17.46 -5.25
N GLU A 328 25.33 18.28 -6.28
CA GLU A 328 26.54 19.07 -6.53
C GLU A 328 26.57 20.42 -5.77
N SER A 329 25.44 20.85 -5.17
CA SER A 329 25.33 22.09 -4.38
C SER A 329 25.42 21.86 -2.86
N ARG A 330 25.94 20.71 -2.45
CA ARG A 330 26.42 20.40 -1.10
C ARG A 330 27.90 20.03 -1.18
#